data_AF-A0A8X8ZXI6-F1
#
_entry.id   AF-A0A8X8ZXI6-F1
#
_cell.length_a   1.000
_cell.length_b   1.000
_cell.length_c   1.000
_cell.angle_alpha   90.00
_cell.angle_beta   90.00
_cell.angle_gamma   90.00
#
_symmetry.space_group_name_H-M   'P 1'
#
loop_
_entity.id
_entity.type
_entity.pdbx_description
1 polymer ?
#
loop_
_entity_poly.entity_id
_entity_poly.type
_entity_poly.pdbx_seq_one_letter_code
_entity_poly.pdbx_strand_id
1 'polypeptide(L)'
;MTTRGRGWQDAFATRDPAEAERRARALGMDVEWLANGGVKTILGPRCLTRVFEGRKGRRMWLNTLVGMHGKDLSSATMADGSEIPADVVKRCEEIIEEESIQFKWQKGDILFLDNYATLHGRRPALPPQNKMLFITKITHHRAYIHGHLLLLLNLTSN
;
A
#
# COMPACT_ATOMS: atom_id res chain seq x y z
N MET A 1 -7.49 0.87 -2.62
CA MET A 1 -8.00 2.22 -2.31
C MET A 1 -7.33 2.68 -1.02
N THR A 2 -6.53 3.73 -1.02
CA THR A 2 -5.85 4.21 0.20
C THR A 2 -6.86 4.91 1.12
N THR A 3 -6.93 4.49 2.38
CA THR A 3 -7.83 5.02 3.43
C THR A 3 -7.22 6.18 4.23
N ARG A 4 -5.99 6.60 3.91
CA ARG A 4 -5.30 7.67 4.64
C ARG A 4 -6.11 8.98 4.59
N GLY A 5 -6.43 9.52 5.77
CA GLY A 5 -7.14 10.79 5.95
C GLY A 5 -8.66 10.71 5.88
N ARG A 6 -9.25 9.52 5.70
CA ARG A 6 -10.70 9.30 5.76
C ARG A 6 -11.11 8.68 7.10
N GLY A 7 -12.30 9.05 7.59
CA GLY A 7 -12.84 8.51 8.83
C GLY A 7 -13.03 6.99 8.75
N TRP A 8 -13.14 6.34 9.92
CA TRP A 8 -13.35 4.89 9.99
C TRP A 8 -14.64 4.46 9.26
N GLN A 9 -15.62 5.37 9.16
CA GLN A 9 -16.88 5.11 8.47
C GLN A 9 -16.68 4.87 6.97
N ASP A 10 -15.79 5.64 6.34
CA ASP A 10 -15.42 5.43 4.93
C ASP A 10 -14.50 4.22 4.79
N ALA A 11 -13.56 4.05 5.72
CA ALA A 11 -12.61 2.94 5.69
C ALA A 11 -13.31 1.57 5.78
N PHE A 12 -14.34 1.48 6.62
CA PHE A 12 -15.12 0.26 6.81
C PHE A 12 -16.47 0.29 6.09
N ALA A 13 -16.80 1.35 5.35
CA ALA A 13 -18.07 1.53 4.63
C ALA A 13 -19.32 1.28 5.50
N THR A 14 -19.31 1.78 6.74
CA THR A 14 -20.42 1.61 7.70
C THR A 14 -20.42 2.75 8.72
N ARG A 15 -21.57 3.02 9.34
CA ARG A 15 -21.69 3.95 10.49
C ARG A 15 -21.92 3.22 11.81
N ASP A 16 -22.04 1.90 11.79
CA ASP A 16 -22.21 1.06 12.98
C ASP A 16 -20.84 0.61 13.51
N PRO A 17 -20.45 0.98 14.75
CA PRO A 17 -19.23 0.54 15.40
C PRO A 17 -19.06 -0.99 15.43
N ALA A 18 -20.15 -1.73 15.72
CA ALA A 18 -20.08 -3.18 15.81
C ALA A 18 -19.80 -3.82 14.44
N GLU A 19 -20.38 -3.28 13.36
CA GLU A 19 -20.07 -3.70 11.99
C GLU A 19 -18.65 -3.33 11.57
N ALA A 20 -18.16 -2.15 11.96
CA ALA A 20 -16.78 -1.75 11.68
C ALA A 20 -15.77 -2.72 12.31
N GLU A 21 -15.99 -3.10 13.57
CA GLU A 21 -15.16 -4.10 14.22
C GLU A 21 -15.24 -5.49 13.56
N ARG A 22 -16.44 -5.94 13.16
CA ARG A 22 -16.58 -7.21 12.42
C ARG A 22 -15.76 -7.19 11.13
N ARG A 23 -15.84 -6.10 10.36
CA ARG A 23 -15.09 -5.93 9.11
C ARG A 23 -13.59 -5.84 9.36
N ALA A 24 -13.15 -5.14 10.40
CA ALA A 24 -11.75 -5.05 10.79
C ALA A 24 -11.18 -6.43 11.16
N ARG A 25 -11.91 -7.19 12.00
CA ARG A 25 -11.52 -8.56 12.39
C ARG A 25 -11.45 -9.50 11.17
N ALA A 26 -12.37 -9.38 10.22
CA ALA A 26 -12.32 -10.14 8.97
C ALA A 26 -11.07 -9.81 8.11
N LEU A 27 -10.50 -8.62 8.27
CA LEU A 27 -9.23 -8.21 7.65
C LEU A 27 -7.99 -8.57 8.50
N GLY A 28 -8.19 -9.22 9.65
CA GLY A 28 -7.15 -9.58 10.61
C GLY A 28 -6.58 -8.38 11.37
N MET A 29 -7.44 -7.38 11.64
CA MET A 29 -7.10 -6.19 12.43
C MET A 29 -7.88 -6.19 13.75
N ASP A 30 -7.20 -5.80 14.81
CA ASP A 30 -7.84 -5.41 16.06
C ASP A 30 -8.24 -3.93 16.03
N VAL A 31 -9.19 -3.55 16.88
CA VAL A 31 -9.80 -2.22 16.90
C VAL A 31 -9.77 -1.67 18.32
N GLU A 32 -9.28 -0.44 18.44
CA GLU A 32 -9.30 0.36 19.66
C GLU A 32 -10.09 1.65 19.41
N TRP A 33 -11.19 1.83 20.13
CA TRP A 33 -12.03 3.03 20.05
C TRP A 33 -11.43 4.13 20.92
N LEU A 34 -11.22 5.30 20.31
CA LEU A 34 -10.63 6.45 20.97
C LEU A 34 -11.72 7.33 21.59
N ALA A 35 -11.38 8.05 22.67
CA ALA A 35 -12.32 8.93 23.38
C ALA A 35 -12.93 10.04 22.49
N ASN A 36 -12.25 10.40 21.41
CA ASN A 36 -12.71 11.40 20.44
C ASN A 36 -13.64 10.81 19.35
N GLY A 37 -14.07 9.56 19.46
CA GLY A 37 -14.89 8.86 18.46
C GLY A 37 -14.12 8.38 17.23
N GLY A 38 -12.79 8.50 17.24
CA GLY A 38 -11.88 7.91 16.27
C GLY A 38 -11.65 6.42 16.51
N VAL A 39 -10.98 5.78 15.55
CA VAL A 39 -10.61 4.37 15.61
C VAL A 39 -9.13 4.23 15.32
N LYS A 40 -8.43 3.48 16.18
CA LYS A 40 -7.12 2.95 15.91
C LYS A 40 -7.24 1.48 15.52
N THR A 41 -6.67 1.13 14.38
CA THR A 41 -6.61 -0.26 13.90
C THR A 41 -5.22 -0.80 14.17
N ILE A 42 -5.15 -1.99 14.75
CA ILE A 42 -3.88 -2.66 15.07
C ILE A 42 -3.78 -3.89 14.17
N LEU A 43 -2.72 -3.91 13.38
CA LEU A 43 -2.37 -5.08 12.59
C LEU A 43 -1.29 -5.84 13.36
N GLY A 44 -1.57 -7.10 13.71
CA GLY A 44 -0.59 -7.94 14.42
C GLY A 44 0.73 -8.13 13.64
N PRO A 45 1.75 -8.73 14.27
CA PRO A 45 3.05 -8.92 13.65
C PRO A 45 2.96 -9.62 12.29
N ARG A 46 3.61 -9.06 11.27
CA ARG A 46 3.69 -9.66 9.93
C ARG A 46 5.11 -9.71 9.43
N CYS A 47 5.44 -10.79 8.73
CA CYS A 47 6.66 -10.86 7.94
C CYS A 47 6.62 -9.77 6.85
N LEU A 48 7.65 -8.93 6.81
CA LEU A 48 7.78 -7.85 5.82
C LEU A 48 8.04 -8.38 4.41
N THR A 49 8.50 -9.63 4.30
CA THR A 49 8.70 -10.32 3.03
C THR A 49 7.79 -11.53 2.90
N ARG A 50 7.40 -11.83 1.67
CA ARG A 50 6.57 -12.99 1.34
C ARG A 50 7.05 -13.66 0.06
N VAL A 51 6.99 -14.99 0.03
CA VAL A 51 7.10 -15.77 -1.20
C VAL A 51 5.70 -16.09 -1.68
N PHE A 52 5.42 -15.77 -2.95
CA PHE A 52 4.15 -16.09 -3.59
C PHE A 52 4.28 -17.34 -4.45
N GLU A 53 3.22 -18.13 -4.50
CA GLU A 53 3.14 -19.30 -5.37
C GLU A 53 3.39 -18.91 -6.84
N GLY A 54 4.06 -19.77 -7.59
CA GLY A 54 4.44 -19.50 -8.99
C GLY A 54 5.59 -18.49 -9.17
N ARG A 55 6.20 -17.98 -8.09
CA ARG A 55 7.30 -16.98 -8.15
C ARG A 55 8.70 -17.56 -7.93
N LYS A 56 8.90 -18.87 -8.19
CA LYS A 56 10.21 -19.55 -8.11
C LYS A 56 10.98 -19.26 -6.81
N GLY A 57 10.29 -19.16 -5.67
CA GLY A 57 10.93 -18.91 -4.38
C GLY A 57 11.39 -17.46 -4.13
N ARG A 58 11.13 -16.51 -5.05
CA ARG A 58 11.53 -15.11 -4.86
C ARG A 58 10.77 -14.49 -3.69
N ARG A 59 11.52 -13.92 -2.74
CA ARG A 59 10.97 -13.09 -1.66
C ARG A 59 10.67 -11.69 -2.18
N MET A 60 9.44 -11.24 -1.97
CA MET A 60 8.98 -9.90 -2.32
C MET A 60 8.78 -9.05 -1.08
N TRP A 61 9.14 -7.78 -1.17
CA TRP A 61 8.97 -6.78 -0.10
C TRP A 61 7.59 -6.12 -0.22
N LEU A 62 6.58 -6.67 0.46
CA LEU A 62 5.18 -6.23 0.35
C LEU A 62 4.68 -5.68 1.68
N ASN A 63 5.13 -4.47 2.02
CA ASN A 63 4.73 -3.75 3.22
C ASN A 63 4.85 -2.23 3.01
N THR A 64 4.48 -1.46 4.02
CA THR A 64 4.47 0.01 3.99
C THR A 64 5.40 0.64 5.03
N LEU A 65 6.42 -0.10 5.51
CA LEU A 65 7.33 0.31 6.59
C LEU A 65 7.84 1.74 6.43
N VAL A 66 8.55 2.00 5.33
CA VAL A 66 9.12 3.32 5.00
C VAL A 66 8.05 4.41 4.97
N GLY A 67 6.88 4.10 4.41
CA GLY A 67 5.77 5.05 4.33
C GLY A 67 5.04 5.31 5.65
N MET A 68 5.33 4.56 6.72
CA MET A 68 4.68 4.61 8.03
C MET A 68 5.63 5.03 9.16
N HIS A 69 6.94 4.91 8.97
CA HIS A 69 7.92 5.25 10.00
C HIS A 69 7.80 6.71 10.45
N GLY A 70 7.83 6.94 11.76
CA GLY A 70 7.78 8.27 12.37
C GLY A 70 6.46 9.03 12.20
N LYS A 71 5.34 8.36 11.84
CA LYS A 71 4.03 9.00 11.65
C LYS A 71 3.08 8.75 12.80
N ASP A 72 2.48 9.82 13.32
CA ASP A 72 1.56 9.77 14.45
C ASP A 72 0.29 8.93 14.17
N LEU A 73 -0.26 9.04 12.96
CA LEU A 73 -1.54 8.40 12.60
C LEU A 73 -1.41 6.96 12.09
N SER A 74 -0.21 6.54 11.69
CA SER A 74 0.02 5.25 11.04
C SER A 74 1.47 4.85 11.19
N SER A 75 1.81 4.28 12.34
CA SER A 75 3.15 3.83 12.71
C SER A 75 3.29 2.31 12.68
N ALA A 76 4.52 1.83 12.69
CA ALA A 76 4.87 0.42 12.80
C ALA A 76 5.98 0.26 13.85
N THR A 77 5.94 -0.86 14.59
CA THR A 77 6.95 -1.27 15.56
C THR A 77 7.51 -2.65 15.20
N MET A 78 8.60 -3.03 15.86
CA MET A 78 9.10 -4.39 15.83
C MET A 78 8.07 -5.36 16.44
N ALA A 79 8.21 -6.66 16.16
CA ALA A 79 7.27 -7.67 16.65
C ALA A 79 7.23 -7.79 18.18
N ASP A 80 8.30 -7.38 18.86
CA ASP A 80 8.41 -7.28 20.32
C ASP A 80 7.89 -5.95 20.88
N GLY A 81 7.41 -5.05 20.03
CA GLY A 81 6.92 -3.72 20.39
C GLY A 81 8.00 -2.62 20.44
N SER A 82 9.29 -2.96 20.28
CA SER A 82 10.35 -1.94 20.24
C SER A 82 10.25 -1.06 18.98
N GLU A 83 10.85 0.14 19.05
CA GLU A 83 10.93 1.02 17.89
C GLU A 83 11.79 0.40 16.79
N ILE A 84 11.40 0.67 15.54
CA ILE A 84 12.18 0.22 14.40
C ILE A 84 13.39 1.16 14.27
N PRO A 85 14.63 0.64 14.22
CA PRO A 85 15.81 1.49 14.13
C PRO A 85 15.77 2.42 12.91
N ALA A 86 16.01 3.71 13.13
CA ALA A 86 15.89 4.75 12.10
C ALA A 86 16.91 4.56 10.96
N ASP A 87 18.10 4.03 11.25
CA ASP A 87 19.13 3.70 10.28
C ASP A 87 18.71 2.58 9.33
N VAL A 88 17.97 1.58 9.82
CA VAL A 88 17.39 0.51 8.99
C VAL A 88 16.37 1.09 8.01
N VAL A 89 15.47 1.95 8.50
CA VAL A 89 14.46 2.59 7.64
C VAL A 89 15.13 3.48 6.59
N LYS A 90 16.13 4.27 6.99
CA LYS A 90 16.91 5.10 6.08
C LYS A 90 17.58 4.27 4.99
N ARG A 91 18.18 3.12 5.35
CA ARG A 91 18.80 2.25 4.33
C ARG A 91 17.75 1.67 3.37
N CYS A 92 16.54 1.33 3.85
CA CYS A 92 15.45 0.93 2.96
C CYS A 92 15.02 2.05 2.02
N GLU A 93 14.96 3.30 2.48
CA GLU A 93 14.67 4.47 1.64
C GLU A 93 15.70 4.65 0.53
N GLU A 94 17.00 4.56 0.88
CA GLU A 94 18.10 4.65 -0.09
C GLU A 94 17.99 3.55 -1.15
N ILE A 95 17.76 2.30 -0.76
CA ILE A 95 17.58 1.19 -1.72
C ILE A 95 16.36 1.42 -2.62
N ILE A 96 15.24 1.91 -2.06
CA ILE A 96 14.05 2.23 -2.86
C ILE A 96 14.38 3.30 -3.90
N GLU A 97 15.15 4.33 -3.53
CA GLU A 97 15.56 5.39 -4.44
C GLU A 97 16.56 4.90 -5.51
N GLU A 98 17.58 4.12 -5.12
CA GLU A 98 18.60 3.53 -5.99
C GLU A 98 17.97 2.63 -7.06
N GLU A 99 16.98 1.82 -6.67
CA GLU A 99 16.33 0.83 -7.55
C GLU A 99 15.08 1.38 -8.26
N SER A 100 14.69 2.63 -7.98
CA SER A 100 13.50 3.26 -8.58
C SER A 100 13.76 3.71 -10.01
N ILE A 101 12.89 3.27 -10.92
CA ILE A 101 12.87 3.78 -12.30
C ILE A 101 11.90 4.95 -12.40
N GLN A 102 12.40 6.10 -12.84
CA GLN A 102 11.59 7.30 -13.07
C GLN A 102 11.10 7.38 -14.52
N PHE A 103 9.80 7.19 -14.70
CA PHE A 103 9.15 7.32 -16.01
C PHE A 103 8.67 8.76 -16.23
N LYS A 104 9.15 9.37 -17.33
CA LYS A 104 8.59 10.62 -17.85
C LYS A 104 7.31 10.31 -18.61
N TRP A 105 6.19 10.43 -17.92
CA TRP A 105 4.87 10.21 -18.48
C TRP A 105 4.58 11.13 -19.66
N GLN A 106 4.09 10.55 -20.75
CA GLN A 106 3.52 11.23 -21.91
C GLN A 106 2.02 10.93 -22.00
N LYS A 107 1.30 11.79 -22.70
CA LYS A 107 -0.14 11.63 -22.91
C LYS A 107 -0.42 10.33 -23.65
N GLY A 108 -1.35 9.53 -23.15
CA GLY A 108 -1.71 8.24 -23.74
C GLY A 108 -0.85 7.07 -23.27
N ASP A 109 0.18 7.32 -22.45
CA ASP A 109 0.98 6.23 -21.87
C ASP A 109 0.14 5.34 -20.95
N ILE A 110 0.43 4.05 -21.03
CA ILE A 110 -0.18 2.99 -20.26
C ILE A 110 0.93 2.18 -19.59
N LEU A 111 0.91 2.08 -18.27
CA LEU A 111 1.86 1.27 -17.51
C LEU A 111 1.15 0.12 -16.80
N PHE A 112 1.60 -1.10 -17.10
CA PHE A 112 1.21 -2.30 -16.39
C PHE A 112 2.29 -2.68 -15.40
N LEU A 113 1.91 -2.88 -14.14
CA LEU A 113 2.82 -3.28 -13.07
C LEU A 113 2.30 -4.52 -12.36
N ASP A 114 3.23 -5.38 -11.95
CA ASP A 114 2.94 -6.50 -11.08
C ASP A 114 2.94 -6.03 -9.62
N ASN A 115 1.75 -5.94 -9.01
CA ASN A 115 1.60 -5.36 -7.68
C ASN A 115 2.24 -6.21 -6.56
N TYR A 116 2.63 -7.46 -6.84
CA TYR A 116 3.39 -8.25 -5.88
C TYR A 116 4.89 -8.00 -5.95
N ALA A 117 5.40 -7.57 -7.10
CA ALA A 117 6.83 -7.42 -7.33
C ALA A 117 7.29 -5.96 -7.39
N THR A 118 6.37 -5.00 -7.49
CA THR A 118 6.69 -3.60 -7.72
C THR A 118 6.06 -2.69 -6.68
N LEU A 119 6.90 -1.91 -5.98
CA LEU A 119 6.46 -0.72 -5.27
C LEU A 119 6.30 0.42 -6.28
N HIS A 120 5.27 1.23 -6.11
CA HIS A 120 5.03 2.40 -6.94
C HIS A 120 4.78 3.62 -6.05
N GLY A 121 5.26 4.76 -6.51
CA GLY A 121 5.16 6.04 -5.81
C GLY A 121 5.00 7.19 -6.80
N ARG A 122 4.91 8.41 -6.27
CA ARG A 122 4.77 9.62 -7.07
C ARG A 122 5.68 10.70 -6.50
N ARG A 123 6.50 11.30 -7.36
CA ARG A 123 7.26 12.51 -7.01
C ARG A 123 6.33 13.73 -6.91
N PRO A 124 6.62 14.71 -6.03
CA PRO A 124 5.99 16.01 -6.09
C PRO A 124 6.17 16.61 -7.49
N ALA A 125 5.14 17.29 -7.98
CA ALA A 125 5.19 17.90 -9.29
C ALA A 125 4.23 19.11 -9.35
N LEU A 126 4.59 20.11 -10.16
CA LEU A 126 3.81 21.34 -10.27
C LEU A 126 2.47 21.06 -10.98
N PRO A 127 1.36 21.71 -10.57
CA PRO A 127 0.07 21.65 -11.26
C PRO A 127 0.12 22.26 -12.67
N PRO A 128 -0.81 21.89 -13.59
CA PRO A 128 -1.85 20.86 -13.45
C PRO A 128 -1.37 19.47 -13.90
N GLN A 129 -1.79 18.41 -13.20
CA GLN A 129 -1.58 17.02 -13.63
C GLN A 129 -2.80 16.16 -13.36
N ASN A 130 -3.40 15.62 -14.42
CA ASN A 130 -4.49 14.66 -14.33
C ASN A 130 -3.97 13.26 -14.70
N LYS A 131 -3.65 12.47 -13.68
CA LYS A 131 -3.26 11.04 -13.81
C LYS A 131 -4.37 10.16 -13.27
N MET A 132 -4.75 9.11 -13.98
CA MET A 132 -5.81 8.19 -13.57
C MET A 132 -5.23 6.81 -13.28
N LEU A 133 -5.60 6.24 -12.14
CA LEU A 133 -5.17 4.89 -11.74
C LEU A 133 -6.35 3.93 -11.84
N PHE A 134 -6.17 2.81 -12.55
CA PHE A 134 -7.07 1.68 -12.57
C PHE A 134 -6.43 0.47 -11.89
N ILE A 135 -7.12 -0.10 -10.90
CA ILE A 135 -6.70 -1.35 -10.29
C ILE A 135 -7.62 -2.44 -10.82
N THR A 136 -7.07 -3.41 -11.55
CA THR A 136 -7.85 -4.52 -12.12
C THR A 136 -7.21 -5.86 -11.80
N LYS A 137 -8.01 -6.83 -11.39
CA LYS A 137 -7.55 -8.22 -11.28
C LYS A 137 -7.70 -8.85 -12.66
N ILE A 138 -6.59 -8.98 -13.39
CA ILE A 138 -6.59 -9.71 -14.67
C ILE A 138 -6.37 -11.20 -14.36
N THR A 139 -7.43 -12.00 -14.44
CA THR A 139 -7.33 -13.46 -14.48
C THR A 139 -7.43 -13.91 -15.94
N HIS A 140 -6.32 -14.30 -16.55
CA HIS A 140 -6.33 -14.86 -17.91
C HIS A 140 -6.21 -16.38 -17.86
N HIS A 141 -7.18 -17.09 -18.44
CA HIS A 141 -7.29 -18.56 -18.40
C HIS A 141 -6.25 -19.31 -19.28
N ARG A 142 -5.38 -18.62 -20.02
CA ARG A 142 -4.33 -19.23 -20.86
C ARG A 142 -3.07 -18.36 -20.95
N ALA A 143 -2.43 -18.08 -19.83
CA ALA A 143 -1.01 -17.73 -19.72
C ALA A 143 -0.68 -17.55 -18.23
N TYR A 144 0.51 -17.96 -17.82
CA TYR A 144 1.00 -18.05 -16.43
C TYR A 144 1.15 -16.71 -15.69
N ILE A 145 0.07 -15.93 -15.54
CA ILE A 145 0.06 -14.72 -14.70
C ILE A 145 -0.94 -14.93 -13.56
N HIS A 146 -0.49 -15.60 -12.50
CA HIS A 146 -1.15 -15.54 -11.19
C HIS A 146 -0.61 -14.30 -10.46
N GLY A 147 -1.23 -13.13 -10.68
CA GLY A 147 -0.82 -11.88 -10.07
C GLY A 147 -1.93 -10.83 -10.05
N HIS A 148 -1.92 -9.97 -9.03
CA HIS A 148 -2.69 -8.72 -9.08
C HIS A 148 -1.91 -7.73 -9.94
N LEU A 149 -2.45 -7.37 -11.10
CA LEU A 149 -1.88 -6.37 -11.99
C LEU A 149 -2.41 -4.99 -11.60
N LEU A 150 -1.58 -3.96 -11.71
CA LEU A 150 -1.96 -2.58 -11.57
C LEU A 150 -1.84 -1.89 -12.93
N LEU A 151 -2.86 -1.13 -13.32
CA LEU A 151 -2.90 -0.39 -14.58
C LEU A 151 -2.92 1.13 -14.32
N LEU A 152 -1.87 1.82 -14.71
CA LEU A 152 -1.76 3.27 -14.59
C LEU A 152 -1.96 3.91 -15.98
N LEU A 153 -2.86 4.89 -16.08
CA LEU A 153 -3.16 5.62 -17.32
C LEU A 153 -2.86 7.12 -17.17
N ASN A 154 -2.21 7.71 -18.16
CA ASN A 154 -2.00 9.16 -18.23
C ASN A 154 -2.89 9.81 -19.30
N LEU A 155 -3.94 10.52 -18.88
CA LEU A 155 -4.96 11.10 -19.77
C LEU A 155 -4.92 12.63 -19.88
N THR A 156 -3.78 13.28 -19.64
CA THR A 156 -3.70 14.76 -19.67
C THR A 156 -4.33 15.36 -20.94
N SER A 157 -5.36 16.19 -20.77
CA SER A 157 -5.90 17.09 -21.80
C SER A 157 -4.85 18.16 -22.14
N ASN A 158 -4.86 18.65 -23.39
CA ASN A 158 -4.08 19.84 -23.76
C ASN A 158 -4.65 21.08 -23.08
#